data_AF-A0A662ZHE7-F1
#
_entry.id   AF-A0A662ZHE7-F1
#
_cell.length_a   1.000
_cell.length_b   1.000
_cell.length_c   1.000
_cell.angle_alpha   90.00
_cell.angle_beta   90.00
_cell.angle_gamma   90.00
#
_symmetry.space_group_name_H-M   'P 1'
#
loop_
_entity.id
_entity.type
_entity.pdbx_description
1 polymer ?
#
loop_
_entity_poly.entity_id
_entity_poly.type
_entity_poly.pdbx_seq_one_letter_code
_entity_poly.pdbx_strand_id
1 'polypeptide(L)'
;MQKQESVMKNQLTNGGNSMSDPITVIKPENAVTKIPFNERYTLTLNEASQYFHIGYTRLRLLAECNIGVFAIRCGNRYLIVRPKFEEYLISTQMI
;
A
#
# COMPACT_ATOMS: atom_id res chain seq x y z
N MET A 1 51.32 43.50 7.60
CA MET A 1 51.31 44.15 8.92
C MET A 1 49.98 44.86 9.14
N GLN A 2 49.13 44.27 9.98
CA GLN A 2 48.20 44.91 10.92
C GLN A 2 47.52 46.24 10.54
N LYS A 3 46.21 46.14 10.31
CA LYS A 3 45.16 47.02 10.86
C LYS A 3 43.82 46.30 10.67
N GLN A 4 43.26 45.55 11.62
CA GLN A 4 42.62 45.97 12.89
C GLN A 4 41.79 47.24 12.71
N GLU A 5 40.48 47.09 12.48
CA GLU A 5 39.42 46.95 13.49
C GLU A 5 39.00 48.29 14.09
N SER A 6 37.85 48.78 13.61
CA SER A 6 37.01 49.82 14.18
C SER A 6 36.02 50.20 13.09
N VAL A 7 34.70 50.05 13.20
CA VAL A 7 33.85 50.47 14.30
C VAL A 7 32.45 49.86 14.04
N MET A 8 32.01 49.03 14.97
CA MET A 8 30.71 49.20 15.65
C MET A 8 29.42 48.96 14.84
N LYS A 9 28.72 47.90 15.20
CA LYS A 9 27.40 47.93 15.88
C LYS A 9 27.01 46.48 16.16
N ASN A 10 27.14 46.10 17.43
CA ASN A 10 26.04 46.04 18.39
C ASN A 10 25.42 44.65 18.45
N GLN A 11 25.92 43.94 19.45
CA GLN A 11 25.26 42.95 20.29
C GLN A 11 23.72 42.97 20.24
N LEU A 12 23.08 41.80 20.12
CA LEU A 12 22.54 41.02 21.25
C LEU A 12 21.84 39.75 20.73
N THR A 13 22.31 38.60 21.23
CA THR A 13 21.54 37.41 21.66
C THR A 13 20.25 37.03 20.92
N ASN A 14 20.18 35.80 20.40
CA ASN A 14 19.40 34.70 21.00
C ASN A 14 19.20 33.55 20.00
N GLY A 15 19.29 32.33 20.53
CA GLY A 15 18.53 31.18 20.04
C GLY A 15 19.09 30.47 18.82
N GLY A 16 19.48 29.21 19.00
CA GLY A 16 19.89 28.35 17.90
C GLY A 16 18.75 28.02 16.94
N ASN A 17 19.13 27.74 15.71
CA ASN A 17 18.65 26.56 15.01
C ASN A 17 19.72 26.15 13.98
N SER A 18 20.17 24.91 14.11
CA SER A 18 21.12 24.25 13.22
C SER A 18 20.53 24.10 11.82
N MET A 19 21.35 24.43 10.82
CA MET A 19 21.43 23.77 9.51
C MET A 19 20.11 23.69 8.70
N SER A 20 19.81 24.73 7.92
CA SER A 20 18.89 24.60 6.79
C SER A 20 19.69 24.42 5.50
N ASP A 21 19.79 23.19 5.02
CA ASP A 21 19.98 22.83 3.62
C ASP A 21 19.25 21.50 3.36
N PRO A 22 18.69 21.23 2.17
CA PRO A 22 17.91 22.09 1.29
C PRO A 22 16.50 21.48 1.04
N ILE A 23 15.56 22.31 0.56
CA ILE A 23 14.26 21.95 -0.08
C ILE A 23 13.67 20.60 0.36
N THR A 24 12.69 20.66 1.26
CA THR A 24 11.77 19.55 1.55
C THR A 24 11.32 18.94 0.24
N VAL A 25 11.82 17.74 -0.08
CA VAL A 25 11.31 16.93 -1.18
C VAL A 25 9.82 16.83 -0.93
N ILE A 26 9.04 17.46 -1.80
CA ILE A 26 7.60 17.27 -1.91
C ILE A 26 7.43 15.74 -2.03
N LYS A 27 7.06 15.06 -0.94
CA LYS A 27 6.59 13.67 -1.02
C LYS A 27 5.38 13.75 -1.95
N PRO A 28 5.37 13.07 -3.10
CA PRO A 28 4.25 13.17 -4.02
C PRO A 28 3.00 12.73 -3.26
N GLU A 29 2.10 13.66 -3.00
CA GLU A 29 0.86 13.48 -2.22
C GLU A 29 -0.15 12.50 -2.84
N ASN A 30 0.27 11.70 -3.84
CA ASN A 30 -0.54 10.69 -4.51
C ASN A 30 0.10 9.29 -4.42
N ALA A 31 0.80 8.97 -3.33
CA ALA A 31 1.09 7.59 -3.00
C ALA A 31 -0.23 6.90 -2.64
N VAL A 32 -0.93 6.36 -3.65
CA VAL A 32 -2.06 5.44 -3.44
C VAL A 32 -1.58 4.40 -2.46
N THR A 33 -2.08 4.46 -1.22
CA THR A 33 -1.75 3.52 -0.16
C THR A 33 -2.24 2.15 -0.63
N LYS A 34 -1.34 1.39 -1.26
CA LYS A 34 -1.63 0.02 -1.69
C LYS A 34 -1.83 -0.79 -0.42
N ILE A 35 -3.10 -0.95 -0.04
CA ILE A 35 -3.51 -1.83 1.05
C ILE A 35 -2.88 -3.21 0.79
N PRO A 36 -2.15 -3.80 1.75
CA PRO A 36 -1.57 -5.12 1.57
C PRO A 36 -2.67 -6.17 1.36
N PHE A 37 -2.37 -7.27 0.67
CA PHE A 37 -3.39 -8.27 0.31
C PHE A 37 -4.15 -8.81 1.53
N ASN A 38 -3.48 -8.92 2.67
CA ASN A 38 -4.03 -9.42 3.93
C ASN A 38 -5.12 -8.52 4.52
N GLU A 39 -5.11 -7.22 4.21
CA GLU A 39 -6.08 -6.26 4.75
C GLU A 39 -7.29 -6.09 3.83
N ARG A 40 -7.22 -6.57 2.58
CA ARG A 40 -8.32 -6.44 1.63
C ARG A 40 -9.41 -7.45 1.90
N TYR A 41 -10.66 -6.98 1.83
CA TYR A 41 -11.83 -7.85 1.92
C TYR A 41 -12.08 -8.63 0.63
N THR A 42 -11.92 -7.95 -0.52
CA THR A 42 -11.99 -8.56 -1.84
C THR A 42 -10.65 -8.49 -2.55
N LEU A 43 -10.34 -9.55 -3.29
CA LEU A 43 -9.14 -9.68 -4.11
C LEU A 43 -9.54 -9.78 -5.57
N THR A 44 -8.78 -9.14 -6.45
CA THR A 44 -8.88 -9.44 -7.88
C THR A 44 -8.29 -10.84 -8.17
N LEU A 45 -8.64 -11.45 -9.30
CA LEU A 45 -8.09 -12.75 -9.70
C LEU A 45 -6.55 -12.80 -9.66
N ASN A 46 -5.86 -11.72 -10.04
CA ASN A 46 -4.40 -11.64 -10.00
C ASN A 46 -3.86 -11.65 -8.57
N GLU A 47 -4.52 -10.91 -7.68
CA GLU A 47 -4.12 -10.79 -6.27
C GLU A 47 -4.44 -12.07 -5.51
N ALA A 48 -5.60 -12.67 -5.77
CA ALA A 48 -5.98 -13.98 -5.25
C ALA A 48 -5.01 -15.07 -5.73
N SER A 49 -4.51 -14.98 -6.97
CA SER A 49 -3.51 -15.91 -7.47
C SER A 49 -2.20 -15.83 -6.67
N GLN A 50 -1.77 -14.63 -6.31
CA GLN A 50 -0.58 -14.42 -5.48
C GLN A 50 -0.83 -14.81 -4.01
N TYR A 51 -2.03 -14.56 -3.50
CA TYR A 51 -2.39 -14.81 -2.10
C TYR A 51 -2.62 -16.30 -1.78
N PHE A 52 -3.39 -17.00 -2.63
CA PHE A 52 -3.72 -18.41 -2.45
C PHE A 52 -2.81 -19.37 -3.23
N HIS A 53 -1.87 -18.85 -4.02
CA HIS A 53 -1.00 -19.63 -4.92
C HIS A 53 -1.75 -20.53 -5.91
N ILE A 54 -2.94 -20.11 -6.33
CA ILE A 54 -3.76 -20.81 -7.35
C ILE A 54 -3.62 -20.05 -8.67
N GLY A 55 -3.37 -20.76 -9.77
CA GLY A 55 -3.22 -20.12 -11.09
C GLY A 55 -4.48 -19.38 -11.56
N TYR A 56 -4.29 -18.22 -12.20
CA TYR A 56 -5.36 -17.33 -12.68
C TYR A 56 -6.48 -18.06 -13.42
N THR A 57 -6.13 -18.94 -14.38
CA THR A 57 -7.11 -19.67 -15.18
C THR A 57 -8.02 -20.54 -14.32
N ARG A 58 -7.44 -21.30 -13.38
CA ARG A 58 -8.23 -22.16 -12.46
C ARG A 58 -9.09 -21.32 -11.52
N LEU A 59 -8.56 -20.20 -11.03
CA LEU A 59 -9.27 -19.27 -10.16
C LEU A 59 -10.47 -18.64 -10.88
N ARG A 60 -10.31 -18.31 -12.17
CA ARG A 60 -11.40 -17.80 -13.01
C ARG A 60 -12.49 -18.86 -13.22
N LEU A 61 -12.13 -20.09 -13.54
CA LEU A 61 -13.10 -21.19 -13.67
C LEU A 61 -13.85 -21.43 -12.35
N LEU A 62 -13.13 -21.47 -11.23
CA LEU A 62 -13.73 -21.61 -9.90
C LEU A 62 -14.71 -20.48 -9.58
N ALA A 63 -14.36 -19.25 -9.95
CA ALA A 63 -15.21 -18.09 -9.77
C ALA A 63 -16.46 -18.13 -10.66
N GLU A 64 -16.34 -18.64 -11.89
CA GLU A 64 -17.46 -18.83 -12.83
C GLU A 64 -18.44 -19.91 -12.32
N CYS A 65 -17.94 -20.99 -11.73
CA CYS A 65 -18.78 -22.05 -11.17
C CYS A 65 -19.46 -21.67 -9.83
N ASN A 66 -18.86 -20.76 -9.05
CA ASN A 66 -19.28 -20.48 -7.67
C ASN A 66 -19.62 -18.99 -7.46
N ILE A 67 -20.36 -18.41 -8.39
CA ILE A 67 -20.86 -17.04 -8.30
C ILE A 67 -21.85 -16.94 -7.12
N GLY A 68 -21.61 -16.01 -6.20
CA GLY A 68 -22.46 -15.76 -5.04
C GLY A 68 -22.05 -16.49 -3.76
N VAL A 69 -21.12 -17.46 -3.83
CA VAL A 69 -20.57 -18.14 -2.64
C VAL A 69 -19.33 -17.39 -2.14
N PHE A 70 -18.27 -17.40 -2.95
CA PHE A 70 -17.04 -16.65 -2.69
C PHE A 70 -16.66 -15.70 -3.83
N ALA A 71 -17.23 -15.88 -5.02
CA ALA A 71 -16.96 -15.03 -6.17
C ALA A 71 -18.07 -14.02 -6.39
N ILE A 72 -17.68 -12.77 -6.61
CA ILE A 72 -18.56 -11.67 -6.99
C ILE A 72 -18.22 -11.28 -8.43
N ARG A 73 -19.25 -11.25 -9.29
CA ARG A 73 -19.11 -10.73 -10.66
C ARG A 73 -19.32 -9.22 -10.65
N CYS A 74 -18.24 -8.46 -10.84
CA CYS A 74 -18.26 -7.01 -10.98
C CYS A 74 -18.10 -6.65 -12.47
N GLY A 75 -19.23 -6.54 -13.17
CA GLY A 75 -19.26 -6.34 -14.62
C GLY A 75 -18.65 -7.53 -15.36
N ASN A 76 -17.55 -7.30 -16.09
CA ASN A 76 -16.77 -8.32 -16.81
C ASN A 76 -15.62 -8.93 -15.98
N ARG A 77 -15.44 -8.50 -14.73
CA ARG A 77 -14.36 -8.99 -13.86
C ARG A 77 -14.91 -9.78 -12.69
N TYR A 78 -14.15 -10.76 -12.24
CA TYR A 78 -14.43 -11.49 -11.01
C TYR A 78 -13.58 -10.96 -9.87
N LEU A 79 -14.23 -10.80 -8.73
CA LEU A 79 -13.62 -10.51 -7.44
C LEU A 79 -13.85 -11.71 -6.52
N ILE A 80 -12.87 -12.01 -5.71
CA ILE A 80 -12.92 -13.08 -4.71
C ILE A 80 -13.09 -12.44 -3.35
N VAL A 81 -14.11 -12.85 -2.62
CA VAL A 81 -14.29 -12.51 -1.21
C VAL A 81 -13.36 -13.41 -0.41
N ARG A 82 -12.31 -12.82 0.16
CA ARG A 82 -11.25 -13.54 0.87
C ARG A 82 -11.78 -14.47 1.97
N PRO A 83 -12.58 -14.01 2.95
CA PRO A 83 -13.01 -14.89 4.06
C PRO A 83 -13.89 -16.05 3.59
N LYS A 84 -14.75 -15.81 2.61
CA LYS A 84 -15.61 -16.87 2.03
C LYS A 84 -14.81 -17.91 1.26
N PHE A 85 -13.75 -17.47 0.57
CA PHE A 85 -12.87 -18.38 -0.14
C PHE A 85 -11.98 -19.18 0.83
N GLU A 86 -11.53 -18.57 1.92
CA GLU A 86 -10.81 -19.27 3.00
C GLU A 86 -11.70 -20.35 3.64
N GLU A 87 -12.96 -20.03 3.99
CA GLU A 87 -13.96 -20.99 4.46
C GLU A 87 -14.17 -22.13 3.44
N TYR A 88 -14.27 -21.80 2.16
CA TYR A 88 -14.44 -22.78 1.09
C TYR A 88 -13.23 -23.72 0.95
N LEU A 89 -12.01 -23.21 1.06
CA LEU A 89 -10.81 -24.03 1.01
C LEU A 89 -10.76 -25.00 2.20
N ILE A 90 -11.02 -24.50 3.40
CA ILE A 90 -11.09 -25.32 4.63
C ILE A 90 -12.18 -26.38 4.51
N SER A 91 -13.36 -26.03 3.99
CA SER A 91 -14.48 -26.95 3.83
C SER A 91 -14.25 -27.99 2.73
N THR A 92 -13.57 -27.61 1.64
CA THR A 92 -13.31 -28.50 0.50
C THR A 92 -12.11 -29.40 0.78
N GLN A 93 -11.18 -28.96 1.64
CA GLN A 93 -10.16 -29.81 2.21
C GLN A 93 -10.82 -30.74 3.23
N MET A 94 -11.23 -31.92 2.76
CA MET A 94 -10.97 -33.11 3.59
C MET A 94 -9.49 -33.06 3.96
N ILE A 95 -9.23 -32.88 5.25
CA ILE A 95 -7.93 -33.14 5.88
C ILE A 95 -7.56 -34.60 5.62
#